data_AF-A0AAV0QIR5-F1
#
_entry.id   AF-A0AAV0QIR5-F1
#
_cell.length_a   1.000
_cell.length_b   1.000
_cell.length_c   1.000
_cell.angle_alpha   90.00
_cell.angle_beta   90.00
_cell.angle_gamma   90.00
#
_symmetry.space_group_name_H-M   'P 1'
#
loop_
_entity.id
_entity.type
_entity.pdbx_description
1 polymer ?
#
loop_
_entity_poly.entity_id
_entity_poly.type
_entity_poly.pdbx_seq_one_letter_code
_entity_poly.pdbx_strand_id
1 'polypeptide(L)'
;MCPQILTSHIPTAISPVFSFINKDLGVPDNQFRRVINKCPRLLTSSVADQLRPCLDYLKGLGFHDLESLAYHDPVLLVSSVENTLVPKLKYIESLGMTAEEAVAVLLRCPTIFTFSIENNLKPKFEYLVGQMGKDGAEEVKEFPQYFAFSLENRIKPRHVEVVEQGLDLSLAVMLKSTDVQFKFLLSEAQAQAQAQTVAESVL
;
A
#
# COMPACT_ATOMS: atom_id res chain seq x y z
N MET A 1 13.18 15.42 12.51
CA MET A 1 14.57 15.66 12.94
C MET A 1 15.00 14.46 13.79
N CYS A 2 16.12 13.80 13.50
CA CYS A 2 16.59 12.63 14.26
C CYS A 2 17.64 13.08 15.29
N PRO A 3 17.30 13.27 16.57
CA PRO A 3 18.22 13.86 17.55
C PRO A 3 19.49 13.02 17.80
N GLN A 4 19.43 11.72 17.53
CA GLN A 4 20.58 10.80 17.66
C GLN A 4 21.72 11.06 16.66
N ILE A 5 21.46 11.79 15.56
CA ILE A 5 22.49 12.17 14.58
C ILE A 5 23.43 13.23 15.18
N LEU A 6 22.94 14.05 16.10
CA LEU A 6 23.72 15.14 16.70
C LEU A 6 24.74 14.65 17.74
N THR A 7 24.60 13.41 18.21
CA THR A 7 25.43 12.80 19.26
C THR A 7 26.31 11.65 18.77
N SER A 8 26.20 11.26 17.49
CA SER A 8 26.92 10.11 16.93
C SER A 8 28.24 10.51 16.28
N HIS A 9 29.23 9.60 16.38
CA HIS A 9 30.52 9.77 15.70
C HIS A 9 30.34 9.58 14.18
N ILE A 10 30.39 10.67 13.42
CA ILE A 10 30.05 10.73 12.00
C ILE A 10 30.78 9.68 11.12
N PRO A 11 32.11 9.47 11.25
CA PRO A 11 32.83 8.59 10.32
C PRO A 11 32.46 7.11 10.45
N THR A 12 32.18 6.64 11.66
CA THR A 12 31.87 5.22 11.94
C THR A 12 30.38 4.91 11.88
N ALA A 13 29.51 5.88 12.20
CA ALA A 13 28.07 5.66 12.18
C ALA A 13 27.45 5.87 10.80
N ILE A 14 27.90 6.88 10.04
CA ILE A 14 27.17 7.34 8.85
C ILE A 14 27.80 6.84 7.54
N SER A 15 29.13 6.71 7.47
CA SER A 15 29.81 6.21 6.26
C SER A 15 29.31 4.83 5.81
N PRO A 16 29.04 3.85 6.70
CA PRO A 16 28.47 2.57 6.29
C PRO A 16 27.12 2.71 5.60
N VAL A 17 26.27 3.66 6.03
CA VAL A 17 24.96 3.89 5.43
C VAL A 17 25.09 4.41 4.00
N PHE A 18 25.99 5.36 3.75
CA PHE A 18 26.25 5.83 2.38
C PHE A 18 26.86 4.73 1.50
N SER A 19 27.75 3.91 2.04
CA SER A 19 28.27 2.74 1.31
C SER A 19 27.15 1.76 0.98
N PHE A 20 26.19 1.54 1.89
CA PHE A 20 25.03 0.68 1.63
C PHE A 20 24.14 1.26 0.53
N ILE A 21 23.81 2.56 0.61
CA ILE A 21 23.01 3.25 -0.42
C ILE A 21 23.67 3.15 -1.79
N ASN A 22 24.99 3.33 -1.88
CA ASN A 22 25.73 3.24 -3.13
C ASN A 22 25.86 1.80 -3.64
N LYS A 23 26.42 0.90 -2.84
CA LYS A 23 26.83 -0.45 -3.30
C LYS A 23 25.68 -1.45 -3.28
N ASP A 24 24.84 -1.41 -2.26
CA ASP A 24 23.79 -2.40 -2.05
C ASP A 24 22.48 -1.99 -2.77
N LEU A 25 22.20 -0.68 -2.89
CA LEU A 25 21.02 -0.15 -3.61
C LEU A 25 21.32 0.45 -4.99
N GLY A 26 22.60 0.64 -5.36
CA GLY A 26 22.97 1.18 -6.68
C GLY A 26 22.73 2.68 -6.85
N VAL A 27 22.57 3.44 -5.77
CA VAL A 27 22.27 4.87 -5.83
C VAL A 27 23.56 5.67 -6.02
N PRO A 28 23.67 6.53 -7.05
CA PRO A 28 24.86 7.37 -7.23
C PRO A 28 24.95 8.49 -6.20
N ASP A 29 26.17 8.92 -5.88
CA ASP A 29 26.47 9.87 -4.81
C ASP A 29 25.71 11.20 -4.90
N ASN A 30 25.50 11.70 -6.13
CA ASN A 30 24.75 12.92 -6.39
C ASN A 30 23.26 12.82 -6.01
N GLN A 31 22.75 11.60 -5.79
CA GLN A 31 21.35 11.33 -5.44
C GLN A 31 21.14 10.98 -3.96
N PHE A 32 22.20 10.88 -3.15
CA PHE A 32 22.07 10.54 -1.72
C PHE A 32 21.11 11.48 -0.99
N ARG A 33 21.19 12.78 -1.26
CA ARG A 33 20.31 13.79 -0.64
C ARG A 33 18.82 13.45 -0.87
N ARG A 34 18.47 12.95 -2.05
CA ARG A 34 17.09 12.59 -2.40
C ARG A 34 16.61 11.41 -1.54
N VAL A 35 17.41 10.35 -1.42
CA VAL A 35 17.10 9.15 -0.62
C VAL A 35 17.00 9.50 0.87
N ILE A 36 17.99 10.23 1.39
CA ILE A 36 18.04 10.61 2.81
C ILE A 36 16.89 11.55 3.18
N ASN A 37 16.53 12.52 2.32
CA ASN A 37 15.39 13.38 2.58
C ASN A 37 14.06 12.60 2.60
N LYS A 38 13.95 11.53 1.80
CA LYS A 38 12.78 10.66 1.78
C LYS A 38 12.67 9.82 3.06
N CYS A 39 13.79 9.28 3.57
CA CYS A 39 13.81 8.51 4.82
C CYS A 39 15.06 8.82 5.66
N PRO A 40 15.03 9.87 6.50
CA PRO A 40 16.16 10.25 7.35
C PRO A 40 16.57 9.16 8.36
N ARG A 41 15.67 8.21 8.66
CA ARG A 41 15.93 7.07 9.55
C ARG A 41 17.01 6.13 9.02
N LEU A 42 17.32 6.17 7.71
CA LEU A 42 18.43 5.40 7.14
C LEU A 42 19.75 5.74 7.86
N LEU A 43 19.99 7.01 8.16
CA LEU A 43 21.23 7.49 8.80
C LEU A 43 21.41 6.99 10.25
N THR A 44 20.34 6.54 10.89
CA THR A 44 20.35 6.05 12.28
C THR A 44 20.14 4.55 12.38
N SER A 45 20.04 3.85 11.26
CA SER A 45 19.77 2.40 11.22
C SER A 45 21.08 1.62 11.06
N SER A 46 21.23 0.52 11.80
CA SER A 46 22.39 -0.37 11.65
C SER A 46 22.40 -1.00 10.25
N VAL A 47 23.49 -0.86 9.51
CA VAL A 47 23.63 -1.52 8.21
C VAL A 47 23.65 -3.04 8.39
N ALA A 48 24.37 -3.53 9.40
CA ALA A 48 24.58 -4.95 9.62
C ALA A 48 23.34 -5.65 10.19
N ASP A 49 22.64 -5.00 11.12
CA ASP A 49 21.56 -5.66 11.89
C ASP A 49 20.16 -5.29 11.38
N GLN A 50 20.03 -4.23 10.58
CA GLN A 50 18.74 -3.73 10.12
C GLN A 50 18.67 -3.62 8.60
N LEU A 51 19.52 -2.81 7.96
CA LEU A 51 19.35 -2.50 6.54
C LEU A 51 19.63 -3.69 5.61
N ARG A 52 20.75 -4.40 5.79
CA ARG A 52 21.10 -5.56 4.96
C ARG A 52 20.17 -6.75 5.19
N PRO A 53 19.91 -7.20 6.44
CA PRO A 53 18.97 -8.29 6.67
C PRO A 53 17.57 -7.99 6.11
N CYS A 54 17.11 -6.73 6.22
CA CYS A 54 15.83 -6.32 5.64
C CYS A 54 15.86 -6.35 4.12
N LEU A 55 16.92 -5.84 3.49
CA LEU A 55 17.08 -5.90 2.03
C LEU A 55 17.09 -7.35 1.52
N ASP A 56 17.80 -8.26 2.20
CA ASP A 56 17.87 -9.67 1.82
C ASP A 56 16.51 -10.36 1.97
N TYR A 57 15.78 -10.07 3.06
CA TYR A 57 14.41 -10.54 3.24
C TYR A 57 13.48 -10.05 2.12
N LEU A 58 13.51 -8.74 1.81
CA LEU A 58 12.71 -8.15 0.73
C LEU A 58 13.06 -8.77 -0.63
N LYS A 59 14.34 -8.98 -0.92
CA LYS A 59 14.78 -9.69 -2.13
C LYS A 59 14.24 -11.13 -2.17
N GLY A 60 14.21 -11.82 -1.03
CA GLY A 60 13.62 -13.15 -0.90
C GLY A 60 12.12 -13.19 -1.21
N LEU A 61 11.40 -12.08 -0.96
CA LEU A 61 10.00 -11.90 -1.35
C LEU A 61 9.83 -11.44 -2.81
N GLY A 62 10.90 -11.17 -3.56
CA GLY A 62 10.84 -10.73 -4.96
C GLY A 62 11.00 -9.22 -5.18
N PHE A 63 11.35 -8.43 -4.16
CA PHE A 63 11.64 -7.01 -4.32
C PHE A 63 13.03 -6.80 -4.94
N HIS A 64 13.10 -6.86 -6.27
CA HIS A 64 14.35 -6.70 -7.03
C HIS A 64 14.55 -5.30 -7.61
N ASP A 65 13.51 -4.46 -7.63
CA ASP A 65 13.61 -3.05 -8.02
C ASP A 65 14.22 -2.22 -6.87
N LEU A 66 15.55 -2.17 -6.87
CA LEU A 66 16.33 -1.45 -5.87
C LEU A 66 16.18 0.08 -5.99
N GLU A 67 15.91 0.58 -7.21
CA GLU A 67 15.64 1.99 -7.44
C GLU A 67 14.35 2.40 -6.73
N SER A 68 13.28 1.60 -6.89
CA SER A 68 12.02 1.83 -6.19
C SER A 68 12.17 1.76 -4.67
N LEU A 69 12.88 0.75 -4.15
CA LEU A 69 13.18 0.66 -2.71
C LEU A 69 13.98 1.85 -2.19
N ALA A 70 14.90 2.40 -2.97
CA ALA A 70 15.71 3.55 -2.55
C ALA A 70 14.93 4.87 -2.58
N TYR A 71 14.14 5.12 -3.62
CA TYR A 71 13.54 6.44 -3.86
C TYR A 71 12.06 6.54 -3.49
N HIS A 72 11.32 5.45 -3.58
CA HIS A 72 9.87 5.43 -3.35
C HIS A 72 9.53 4.86 -1.98
N ASP A 73 10.11 3.70 -1.63
CA ASP A 73 9.76 2.94 -0.41
C ASP A 73 10.93 2.68 0.57
N PRO A 74 11.84 3.63 0.84
CA PRO A 74 12.99 3.41 1.74
C PRO A 74 12.60 3.16 3.20
N VAL A 75 11.33 3.39 3.55
CA VAL A 75 10.78 3.04 4.87
C VAL A 75 10.79 1.53 5.11
N LEU A 76 10.70 0.71 4.06
CA LEU A 76 10.73 -0.75 4.19
C LEU A 76 12.08 -1.22 4.74
N LEU A 77 13.18 -0.65 4.24
CA LEU A 77 14.56 -1.00 4.65
C LEU A 77 14.83 -0.75 6.14
N VAL A 78 14.16 0.26 6.73
CA VAL A 78 14.29 0.61 8.15
C VAL A 78 13.20 -0.02 9.04
N SER A 79 12.39 -0.90 8.48
CA SER A 79 11.34 -1.62 9.20
C SER A 79 11.85 -2.96 9.73
N SER A 80 11.41 -3.35 10.93
CA SER A 80 11.80 -4.64 11.51
C SER A 80 11.21 -5.78 10.67
N VAL A 81 12.04 -6.72 10.23
CA VAL A 81 11.57 -7.91 9.51
C VAL A 81 10.60 -8.70 10.39
N GLU A 82 11.04 -9.05 11.60
CA GLU A 82 10.30 -9.92 12.53
C GLU A 82 9.05 -9.25 13.11
N ASN A 83 9.14 -7.96 13.45
CA ASN A 83 8.06 -7.28 14.17
C ASN A 83 7.16 -6.45 13.25
N THR A 84 7.52 -6.27 11.98
CA THR A 84 6.74 -5.46 11.04
C THR A 84 6.45 -6.20 9.75
N LEU A 85 7.46 -6.61 8.98
CA LEU A 85 7.20 -7.17 7.65
C LEU A 85 6.55 -8.55 7.70
N VAL A 86 7.09 -9.47 8.50
CA VAL A 86 6.55 -10.84 8.64
C VAL A 86 5.10 -10.84 9.18
N PRO A 87 4.75 -10.08 10.24
CA PRO A 87 3.36 -10.01 10.70
C PRO A 87 2.39 -9.48 9.64
N LYS A 88 2.81 -8.54 8.78
CA LYS A 88 1.97 -8.02 7.69
C LYS A 88 1.75 -9.07 6.62
N LEU A 89 2.81 -9.78 6.22
CA LEU A 89 2.69 -10.88 5.26
C LEU A 89 1.72 -11.95 5.77
N LYS A 90 1.95 -12.45 7.00
CA LYS A 90 1.07 -13.44 7.64
C LYS A 90 -0.37 -12.97 7.77
N TYR A 91 -0.57 -11.69 8.04
CA TYR A 91 -1.91 -11.13 8.09
C TYR A 91 -2.58 -11.19 6.72
N ILE A 92 -1.90 -10.79 5.63
CA ILE A 92 -2.47 -10.89 4.27
C ILE A 92 -2.76 -12.35 3.91
N GLU A 93 -1.85 -13.30 4.20
CA GLU A 93 -2.11 -14.73 4.03
C GLU A 93 -3.37 -15.19 4.78
N SER A 94 -3.56 -14.72 6.02
CA SER A 94 -4.72 -15.07 6.85
C SER A 94 -6.07 -14.58 6.30
N LEU A 95 -6.07 -13.70 5.29
CA LEU A 95 -7.29 -13.24 4.61
C LEU A 95 -7.84 -14.26 3.59
N GLY A 96 -7.30 -15.48 3.58
CA GLY A 96 -7.71 -16.55 2.67
C GLY A 96 -6.85 -16.65 1.40
N MET A 97 -5.62 -16.14 1.44
CA MET A 97 -4.68 -16.18 0.32
C MET A 97 -3.57 -17.19 0.58
N THR A 98 -3.04 -17.79 -0.49
CA THR A 98 -1.79 -18.54 -0.44
C THR A 98 -0.60 -17.60 -0.16
N ALA A 99 0.54 -18.17 0.25
CA ALA A 99 1.76 -17.40 0.48
C ALA A 99 2.20 -16.65 -0.79
N GLU A 100 2.12 -17.32 -1.94
CA GLU A 100 2.47 -16.75 -3.25
C GLU A 100 1.55 -15.59 -3.64
N GLU A 101 0.25 -15.72 -3.41
CA GLU A 101 -0.73 -14.64 -3.66
C GLU A 101 -0.51 -13.45 -2.73
N ALA A 102 -0.26 -13.69 -1.44
CA ALA A 102 0.00 -12.64 -0.47
C ALA A 102 1.28 -11.86 -0.83
N VAL A 103 2.33 -12.56 -1.24
CA VAL A 103 3.56 -11.95 -1.75
C VAL A 103 3.27 -11.13 -3.01
N ALA A 104 2.49 -11.65 -3.97
CA ALA A 104 2.13 -10.92 -5.18
C ALA A 104 1.35 -9.62 -4.88
N VAL A 105 0.44 -9.65 -3.90
CA VAL A 105 -0.28 -8.46 -3.42
C VAL A 105 0.68 -7.41 -2.85
N LEU A 106 1.64 -7.84 -2.02
CA LEU A 106 2.60 -6.94 -1.38
C LEU A 106 3.63 -6.37 -2.35
N LEU A 107 4.06 -7.13 -3.35
CA LEU A 107 4.91 -6.65 -4.43
C LEU A 107 4.19 -5.57 -5.27
N ARG A 108 2.90 -5.76 -5.56
CA ARG A 108 2.08 -4.79 -6.29
C ARG A 108 1.76 -3.54 -5.47
N CYS A 109 1.69 -3.65 -4.14
CA CYS A 109 1.34 -2.53 -3.27
C CYS A 109 2.16 -2.53 -1.96
N PRO A 110 3.45 -2.15 -2.03
CA PRO A 110 4.36 -2.21 -0.89
C PRO A 110 3.95 -1.30 0.28
N THR A 111 3.15 -0.27 0.00
CA THR A 111 2.61 0.65 1.01
C THR A 111 1.78 -0.05 2.09
N ILE A 112 1.25 -1.25 1.82
CA ILE A 112 0.51 -2.06 2.81
C ILE A 112 1.35 -2.31 4.08
N PHE A 113 2.68 -2.49 3.93
CA PHE A 113 3.57 -2.69 5.08
C PHE A 113 3.57 -1.49 6.06
N THR A 114 3.18 -0.30 5.59
CA THR A 114 3.16 0.92 6.41
C THR A 114 1.85 1.11 7.18
N PHE A 115 0.81 0.34 6.88
CA PHE A 115 -0.50 0.46 7.52
C PHE A 115 -0.61 -0.41 8.76
N SER A 116 -1.27 0.07 9.82
CA SER A 116 -1.58 -0.74 11.01
C SER A 116 -2.53 -1.89 10.66
N ILE A 117 -2.32 -3.08 11.24
CA ILE A 117 -3.25 -4.21 11.05
C ILE A 117 -4.57 -3.85 11.74
N GLU A 118 -4.53 -3.61 13.06
CA GLU A 118 -5.74 -3.38 13.86
C GLU A 118 -6.46 -2.08 13.52
N ASN A 119 -5.73 -1.01 13.16
CA ASN A 119 -6.34 0.31 12.97
C ASN A 119 -6.60 0.66 11.50
N ASN A 120 -6.20 -0.20 10.55
CA ASN A 120 -6.37 0.12 9.12
C ASN A 120 -6.75 -1.12 8.31
N LEU A 121 -5.88 -2.13 8.22
CA LEU A 121 -6.12 -3.27 7.33
C LEU A 121 -7.38 -4.05 7.74
N LYS A 122 -7.47 -4.41 9.03
CA LYS A 122 -8.55 -5.24 9.56
C LYS A 122 -9.93 -4.60 9.50
N PRO A 123 -10.15 -3.36 10.00
CA PRO A 123 -11.46 -2.72 9.90
C PRO A 123 -11.94 -2.54 8.46
N LYS A 124 -11.01 -2.30 7.52
CA LYS A 124 -11.36 -2.16 6.09
C LYS A 124 -11.71 -3.51 5.47
N PHE A 125 -10.95 -4.56 5.76
CA PHE A 125 -11.25 -5.90 5.28
C PHE A 125 -12.59 -6.42 5.84
N GLU A 126 -12.84 -6.22 7.13
CA GLU A 126 -14.12 -6.58 7.77
C GLU A 126 -15.29 -5.82 7.14
N TYR A 127 -15.12 -4.55 6.79
CA TYR A 127 -16.14 -3.79 6.07
C TYR A 127 -16.38 -4.35 4.65
N LEU A 128 -15.32 -4.68 3.93
CA LEU A 128 -15.39 -5.24 2.58
C LEU A 128 -16.20 -6.54 2.55
N VAL A 129 -15.90 -7.47 3.46
CA VAL A 129 -16.58 -8.77 3.51
C VAL A 129 -17.97 -8.64 4.15
N GLY A 130 -18.07 -7.96 5.29
CA GLY A 130 -19.29 -7.95 6.09
C GLY A 130 -20.37 -6.97 5.61
N GLN A 131 -19.98 -5.77 5.15
CA GLN A 131 -20.93 -4.73 4.75
C GLN A 131 -21.11 -4.65 3.25
N MET A 132 -20.05 -4.86 2.46
CA MET A 132 -20.16 -4.86 0.99
C MET A 132 -20.52 -6.26 0.44
N GLY A 133 -20.42 -7.31 1.25
CA GLY A 133 -20.76 -8.69 0.83
C GLY A 133 -19.85 -9.25 -0.26
N LYS A 134 -18.64 -8.70 -0.42
CA LYS A 134 -17.70 -9.08 -1.48
C LYS A 134 -16.76 -10.19 -1.02
N ASP A 135 -16.23 -10.94 -2.00
CA ASP A 135 -15.11 -11.85 -1.73
C ASP A 135 -13.85 -11.02 -1.43
N GLY A 136 -13.50 -10.93 -0.15
CA GLY A 136 -12.41 -10.09 0.31
C GLY A 136 -11.05 -10.52 -0.26
N ALA A 137 -10.82 -11.82 -0.47
CA ALA A 137 -9.54 -12.31 -0.97
C ALA A 137 -9.37 -11.92 -2.45
N GLU A 138 -10.39 -12.15 -3.27
CA GLU A 138 -10.36 -11.78 -4.69
C GLU A 138 -10.25 -10.27 -4.90
N GLU A 139 -11.03 -9.48 -4.16
CA GLU A 139 -11.00 -8.01 -4.26
C GLU A 139 -9.65 -7.43 -3.81
N VAL A 140 -9.02 -7.99 -2.78
CA VAL A 140 -7.67 -7.55 -2.35
C VAL A 140 -6.60 -7.93 -3.38
N LYS A 141 -6.71 -9.09 -4.03
CA LYS A 141 -5.82 -9.49 -5.13
C LYS A 141 -5.95 -8.59 -6.34
N GLU A 142 -7.19 -8.25 -6.72
CA GLU A 142 -7.45 -7.38 -7.85
C GLU A 142 -7.04 -5.93 -7.54
N PHE A 143 -7.40 -5.44 -6.36
CA PHE A 143 -7.25 -4.04 -5.97
C PHE A 143 -6.63 -3.82 -4.57
N PRO A 144 -5.33 -4.12 -4.38
CA PRO A 144 -4.64 -3.93 -3.10
C PRO A 144 -4.68 -2.49 -2.57
N GLN A 145 -4.78 -1.50 -3.46
CA GLN A 145 -4.86 -0.09 -3.09
C GLN A 145 -6.14 0.27 -2.32
N TYR A 146 -7.11 -0.65 -2.22
CA TYR A 146 -8.25 -0.53 -1.32
C TYR A 146 -7.85 -0.05 0.08
N PHE A 147 -6.80 -0.64 0.65
CA PHE A 147 -6.31 -0.29 1.99
C PHE A 147 -5.72 1.12 2.10
N ALA A 148 -5.38 1.77 0.99
CA ALA A 148 -4.87 3.14 0.99
C ALA A 148 -5.99 4.19 1.14
N PHE A 149 -7.25 3.86 0.82
CA PHE A 149 -8.36 4.80 0.93
C PHE A 149 -8.88 4.89 2.36
N SER A 150 -9.38 6.08 2.75
CA SER A 150 -10.00 6.28 4.06
C SER A 150 -11.30 5.48 4.18
N LEU A 151 -11.45 4.73 5.27
CA LEU A 151 -12.67 3.97 5.52
C LEU A 151 -13.88 4.90 5.69
N GLU A 152 -13.75 5.90 6.56
CA GLU A 152 -14.85 6.81 6.91
C GLU A 152 -15.10 7.89 5.85
N ASN A 153 -14.06 8.39 5.20
CA ASN A 153 -14.19 9.56 4.32
C ASN A 153 -14.30 9.20 2.83
N ARG A 154 -14.05 7.94 2.45
CA ARG A 154 -14.00 7.54 1.04
C ARG A 154 -14.72 6.23 0.77
N ILE A 155 -14.43 5.17 1.51
CA ILE A 155 -14.99 3.84 1.25
C ILE A 155 -16.48 3.82 1.62
N LYS A 156 -16.81 4.10 2.88
CA LYS A 156 -18.19 4.06 3.38
C LYS A 156 -19.13 5.00 2.62
N PRO A 157 -18.83 6.30 2.43
CA PRO A 157 -19.77 7.21 1.77
C PRO A 157 -20.06 6.79 0.33
N ARG A 158 -19.04 6.36 -0.42
CA ARG A 158 -19.22 5.95 -1.81
C ARG A 158 -19.93 4.60 -1.95
N HIS A 159 -19.66 3.66 -1.05
CA HIS A 159 -20.38 2.39 -1.03
C HIS A 159 -21.88 2.62 -0.79
N VAL A 160 -22.24 3.43 0.22
CA VAL A 160 -23.64 3.76 0.52
C VAL A 160 -24.32 4.41 -0.68
N GLU A 161 -23.68 5.41 -1.29
CA GLU A 161 -24.25 6.12 -2.45
C GLU A 161 -24.43 5.21 -3.68
N VAL A 162 -23.52 4.27 -3.91
CA VAL A 162 -23.64 3.26 -5.00
C VAL A 162 -24.82 2.31 -4.74
N VAL A 163 -24.96 1.83 -3.50
CA VAL A 163 -26.05 0.92 -3.12
C VAL A 163 -27.41 1.62 -3.16
N GLU A 164 -27.52 2.86 -2.68
CA GLU A 164 -28.75 3.66 -2.74
C GLU A 164 -29.24 3.88 -4.18
N GLN A 165 -28.32 3.92 -5.13
CA GLN A 165 -28.63 4.06 -6.54
C GLN A 165 -28.83 2.71 -7.26
N GLY A 166 -28.73 1.59 -6.55
CA GLY A 166 -28.87 0.25 -7.12
C GLY A 166 -27.79 -0.10 -8.14
N LEU A 167 -26.62 0.53 -8.04
CA LEU A 167 -25.51 0.31 -8.96
C LEU A 167 -24.55 -0.76 -8.42
N ASP A 168 -23.91 -1.48 -9.33
CA ASP A 168 -22.78 -2.34 -9.02
C ASP A 168 -21.53 -1.81 -9.73
N LEU A 169 -20.56 -1.34 -8.96
CA LEU A 169 -19.31 -0.78 -9.46
C LEU A 169 -18.13 -1.54 -8.87
N SER A 170 -17.08 -1.76 -9.69
CA SER A 170 -15.83 -2.30 -9.18
C SER A 170 -15.18 -1.34 -8.18
N LEU A 171 -14.50 -1.87 -7.16
CA LEU A 171 -13.83 -1.06 -6.14
C LEU A 171 -12.82 -0.09 -6.76
N ALA A 172 -12.12 -0.52 -7.79
CA ALA A 172 -11.15 0.31 -8.50
C ALA A 172 -11.82 1.55 -9.11
N VAL A 173 -12.94 1.39 -9.83
CA VAL A 173 -13.67 2.52 -10.43
C VAL A 173 -14.28 3.40 -9.35
N MET A 174 -14.93 2.78 -8.35
CA MET A 174 -15.59 3.48 -7.26
C MET A 174 -14.60 4.32 -6.44
N LEU A 175 -13.37 3.84 -6.17
CA LEU A 175 -12.46 4.49 -5.22
C LEU A 175 -11.38 5.35 -5.89
N LYS A 176 -10.88 4.98 -7.09
CA LYS A 176 -9.86 5.77 -7.81
C LYS A 176 -10.40 7.05 -8.43
N SER A 177 -11.68 7.06 -8.84
CA SER A 177 -12.29 8.22 -9.51
C SER A 177 -12.28 9.46 -8.63
N THR A 178 -12.05 10.64 -9.22
CA THR A 178 -12.23 11.92 -8.51
C THR A 178 -13.70 12.09 -8.07
N ASP A 179 -13.98 13.02 -7.16
CA ASP A 179 -15.37 13.26 -6.72
C ASP A 179 -16.27 13.72 -7.88
N VAL A 180 -15.72 14.50 -8.81
CA VAL A 180 -16.43 14.95 -10.02
C VAL A 180 -16.73 13.75 -10.94
N GLN A 181 -15.73 12.93 -11.23
CA GLN A 181 -15.91 11.74 -12.06
C GLN A 181 -16.87 10.74 -11.42
N PHE A 182 -16.77 10.54 -10.11
CA PHE A 182 -17.66 9.65 -9.38
C PHE A 182 -19.12 10.11 -9.49
N LYS A 183 -19.40 11.40 -9.27
CA LYS A 183 -20.74 11.96 -9.46
C LYS A 183 -21.25 11.83 -10.90
N PHE A 184 -20.37 12.04 -11.87
CA PHE A 184 -20.72 11.87 -13.28
C PHE A 184 -21.10 10.42 -13.59
N LEU A 185 -20.32 9.43 -13.12
CA LEU A 185 -20.62 8.01 -13.27
C LEU A 185 -21.98 7.63 -12.68
N LEU A 186 -22.29 8.14 -11.49
CA LEU A 186 -23.59 7.95 -10.85
C LEU A 186 -24.73 8.49 -11.71
N SER A 187 -24.59 9.71 -12.25
CA SER A 187 -25.61 10.32 -13.12
C SER A 187 -25.78 9.61 -14.46
N GLU A 188 -24.70 9.15 -15.09
CA GLU A 188 -24.77 8.40 -16.35
C GLU A 188 -25.46 7.05 -16.15
N ALA A 189 -25.09 6.32 -15.09
CA ALA A 189 -25.66 5.01 -14.80
C ALA A 189 -27.17 5.11 -14.50
N GLN A 190 -27.61 6.17 -13.81
CA GLN A 190 -29.03 6.47 -13.62
C GLN A 190 -29.76 6.76 -14.94
N ALA A 191 -29.16 7.57 -15.81
CA ALA A 191 -29.75 7.90 -17.11
C ALA A 191 -29.91 6.65 -18.00
N GLN A 192 -28.95 5.73 -17.95
CA GLN A 192 -28.99 4.46 -18.68
C GLN A 192 -30.07 3.51 -18.12
N ALA A 193 -30.18 3.38 -16.80
CA ALA A 193 -31.20 2.56 -16.16
C ALA A 193 -32.63 3.08 -16.46
N GLN A 194 -32.81 4.40 -16.46
CA GLN A 194 -34.10 5.02 -16.83
C GLN A 194 -34.42 4.82 -18.32
N ALA A 195 -33.44 4.96 -19.21
CA ALA A 195 -33.64 4.74 -20.64
C ALA A 195 -34.04 3.28 -20.97
N GLN A 196 -33.48 2.30 -20.27
CA GLN A 196 -33.85 0.87 -20.43
C GLN A 196 -35.27 0.58 -19.92
N THR A 197 -35.66 1.16 -18.77
CA THR A 197 -37.01 0.97 -18.20
C THR A 197 -38.11 1.58 -19.09
N VAL A 198 -37.82 2.72 -19.74
CA VAL A 198 -38.77 3.35 -20.69
C VAL A 198 -38.86 2.55 -21.99
N ALA A 199 -37.77 1.91 -22.44
CA ALA A 199 -37.81 1.07 -23.64
C ALA A 199 -38.60 -0.23 -23.44
N GLU A 200 -38.55 -0.84 -22.25
CA GLU A 200 -39.28 -2.08 -21.93
C GLU A 200 -40.78 -1.86 -21.67
N SER A 201 -41.21 -0.64 -21.34
CA SER A 201 -42.62 -0.30 -21.10
C SER A 201 -43.41 0.11 -22.35
N VAL A 202 -42.74 0.20 -23.51
CA VAL A 202 -43.34 0.56 -24.81
C VAL A 202 -43.48 -0.67 -25.74
N LEU A 203 -43.05 -1.86 -25.28
CA LEU A 203 -43.26 -3.17 -25.93
C LEU A 203 -44.38 -3.94 -25.22
#